data_AF-A0A182WJB7-F1
#
_entry.id   AF-A0A182WJB7-F1
#
_cell.length_a   1.000
_cell.length_b   1.000
_cell.length_c   1.000
_cell.angle_alpha   90.00
_cell.angle_beta   90.00
_cell.angle_gamma   90.00
#
_symmetry.space_group_name_H-M   'P 1'
#
loop_
_entity.id
_entity.type
_entity.pdbx_description
1 polymer ?
#
loop_
_entity_poly.entity_id
_entity_poly.type
_entity_poly.pdbx_seq_one_letter_code
_entity_poly.pdbx_strand_id
1 'polypeptide(L)'
;MAHLQTVFMCLVLMALKLSTQDGDTSFGIFRQKEYYFSTSFKLNWFKAAEFCRSRGMFLLSVRNAEEQRDVIGYLNSTGYTKTHNILLVWMSANDLGEEGEFYWASTGEHVNYLNWRTTEPNNQMDSDPTGENCEQLVPNHTSAMTKLQTVFLLFVLTVLDLSAQGDENTFGIFRQKEYYFSNSFKLNWFKAVEYCRSRGMFLLSIRNAEEREAVIEYLNSTGYTKTHKTLYAWISANDLGEEGEFHWASTGERVNYPNWSETEPNDYKIDDCTGEDCTILEYWAEGGANYNYTFNDRALRAMETKRLAHLVAVLVSFLAVGLISTQTDINTFGIFREKSYYFGNTFKLNWYKASEHCRTRGMFLVAINNDEQLNGVVEHIEKSGFTKTHDILHMWTAGNDLGEEGQFFISSTGERLTYDRWTKNEPNNAMHDNCTYEHCIVLEYFKPWSINYTFDDRPCGAENFFMCETLYD
;
A
#
# COMPACT_ATOMS: atom_id res chain seq x y z
N MET A 1 12.42 -39.19 -8.03
CA MET A 1 11.61 -38.19 -7.30
C MET A 1 11.28 -37.08 -8.27
N ALA A 2 10.00 -36.89 -8.61
CA ALA A 2 9.59 -35.77 -9.44
C ALA A 2 9.69 -34.49 -8.60
N HIS A 3 10.55 -33.56 -8.99
CA HIS A 3 10.62 -32.25 -8.35
C HIS A 3 9.42 -31.42 -8.79
N LEU A 4 8.46 -31.19 -7.90
CA LEU A 4 7.45 -30.16 -8.12
C LEU A 4 8.16 -28.80 -8.16
N GLN A 5 7.93 -28.03 -9.22
CA GLN A 5 8.38 -26.65 -9.33
C GLN A 5 7.16 -25.73 -9.41
N THR A 6 7.02 -24.90 -8.38
CA THR A 6 6.06 -23.80 -8.37
C THR A 6 6.73 -22.54 -8.89
N VAL A 7 6.11 -21.93 -9.89
CA VAL A 7 6.56 -20.72 -10.59
C VAL A 7 5.42 -19.71 -10.61
N PHE A 8 5.60 -18.55 -11.23
CA PHE A 8 4.57 -17.51 -11.27
C PHE A 8 4.46 -16.89 -12.66
N MET A 9 3.30 -16.28 -12.90
CA MET A 9 3.01 -15.56 -14.12
C MET A 9 2.39 -14.23 -13.76
N CYS A 10 2.96 -13.16 -14.30
CA CYS A 10 2.43 -11.83 -14.21
C CYS A 10 1.64 -11.50 -15.47
N LEU A 11 0.62 -10.69 -15.31
CA LEU A 11 -0.23 -10.15 -16.35
C LEU A 11 -0.26 -8.62 -16.22
N VAL A 12 -0.14 -7.93 -17.34
CA VAL A 12 -0.40 -6.51 -17.48
C VAL A 12 -1.82 -6.33 -18.01
N LEU A 13 -2.65 -5.59 -17.27
CA LEU A 13 -4.04 -5.35 -17.63
C LEU A 13 -4.20 -4.35 -18.80
N MET A 14 -3.14 -3.62 -19.18
CA MET A 14 -3.10 -2.74 -20.36
C MET A 14 -1.68 -2.65 -20.94
N ALA A 15 -1.48 -3.09 -22.20
CA ALA A 15 -0.18 -3.10 -22.86
C ALA A 15 0.47 -1.70 -22.96
N LEU A 16 1.41 -1.44 -22.05
CA LEU A 16 2.59 -0.64 -22.35
C LEU A 16 3.64 -1.58 -22.87
N LYS A 17 4.05 -1.40 -24.13
CA LYS A 17 5.15 -2.17 -24.71
C LYS A 17 6.41 -1.94 -23.86
N LEU A 18 6.74 -2.88 -22.98
CA LEU A 18 8.04 -2.91 -22.32
C LEU A 18 9.10 -3.06 -23.42
N SER A 19 10.18 -2.27 -23.37
CA SER A 19 11.27 -2.46 -24.33
C SER A 19 11.96 -3.78 -23.99
N THR A 20 11.65 -4.84 -24.73
CA THR A 20 12.41 -6.07 -24.67
C THR A 20 13.68 -5.91 -25.48
N GLN A 21 14.83 -6.31 -24.91
CA GLN A 21 15.97 -6.64 -25.75
C GLN A 21 15.60 -7.91 -26.54
N ASP A 22 15.91 -7.89 -27.83
CA ASP A 22 15.59 -8.94 -28.79
C ASP A 22 16.09 -10.30 -28.27
N GLY A 23 15.17 -11.22 -27.94
CA GLY A 23 15.48 -12.62 -27.57
C GLY A 23 15.01 -13.14 -26.20
N ASP A 24 14.32 -12.38 -25.36
CA ASP A 24 13.79 -12.89 -24.08
C ASP A 24 12.46 -13.65 -24.26
N THR A 25 12.45 -14.96 -24.03
CA THR A 25 11.25 -15.83 -24.11
C THR A 25 10.31 -15.69 -22.91
N SER A 26 10.64 -14.85 -21.93
CA SER A 26 9.87 -14.66 -20.69
C SER A 26 8.62 -13.79 -20.88
N PHE A 27 8.48 -13.12 -22.03
CA PHE A 27 7.35 -12.24 -22.34
C PHE A 27 6.49 -12.79 -23.48
N GLY A 28 5.17 -12.67 -23.35
CA GLY A 28 4.20 -13.03 -24.38
C GLY A 28 3.04 -12.04 -24.45
N ILE A 29 2.52 -11.78 -25.64
CA ILE A 29 1.39 -10.86 -25.85
C ILE A 29 0.24 -11.60 -26.52
N PHE A 30 -0.93 -11.61 -25.90
CA PHE A 30 -2.15 -12.18 -26.46
C PHE A 30 -3.32 -11.26 -26.13
N ARG A 31 -4.17 -10.95 -27.12
CA ARG A 31 -5.35 -10.08 -26.94
C ARG A 31 -5.07 -8.76 -26.20
N GLN A 32 -3.95 -8.11 -26.53
CA GLN A 32 -3.51 -6.84 -25.91
C GLN A 32 -3.16 -6.94 -24.41
N LYS A 33 -3.05 -8.15 -23.87
CA LYS A 33 -2.49 -8.44 -22.54
C LYS A 33 -1.05 -8.91 -22.70
N GLU A 34 -0.16 -8.30 -21.94
CA GLU A 34 1.24 -8.71 -21.85
C GLU A 34 1.43 -9.59 -20.62
N TYR A 35 2.05 -10.74 -20.82
CA TYR A 35 2.30 -11.71 -19.79
C TYR A 35 3.80 -11.87 -19.60
N TYR A 36 4.22 -11.95 -18.34
CA TYR A 36 5.58 -12.28 -17.96
C TYR A 36 5.56 -13.59 -17.22
N PHE A 37 6.32 -14.56 -17.70
CA PHE A 37 6.47 -15.86 -17.09
C PHE A 37 7.94 -16.11 -16.83
N SER A 38 8.26 -16.48 -15.59
CA SER A 38 9.61 -16.81 -15.21
C SER A 38 9.66 -18.03 -14.33
N THR A 39 10.55 -18.94 -14.68
CA THR A 39 10.92 -20.11 -13.89
C THR A 39 12.23 -19.91 -13.13
N SER A 40 12.89 -18.77 -13.35
CA SER A 40 14.16 -18.41 -12.73
C SER A 40 14.03 -18.18 -11.23
N PHE A 41 12.80 -17.99 -10.74
CA PHE A 41 12.52 -17.74 -9.33
C PHE A 41 11.47 -18.72 -8.80
N LYS A 42 11.77 -19.32 -7.64
CA LYS A 42 10.80 -20.09 -6.85
C LYS A 42 10.25 -19.18 -5.76
N LEU A 43 9.08 -18.60 -6.02
CA LEU A 43 8.44 -17.65 -5.11
C LEU A 43 7.22 -18.33 -4.46
N ASN A 44 6.92 -17.98 -3.21
CA ASN A 44 5.60 -18.27 -2.65
C ASN A 44 4.57 -17.29 -3.24
N TRP A 45 3.28 -17.54 -3.02
CA TRP A 45 2.20 -16.76 -3.61
C TRP A 45 2.34 -15.24 -3.37
N PHE A 46 2.62 -14.84 -2.11
CA PHE A 46 2.82 -13.43 -1.75
C PHE A 46 4.02 -12.79 -2.46
N LYS A 47 5.17 -13.46 -2.48
CA LYS A 47 6.39 -12.94 -3.14
C LYS A 47 6.22 -12.88 -4.66
N ALA A 48 5.47 -13.82 -5.23
CA ALA A 48 5.13 -13.78 -6.65
C ALA A 48 4.24 -12.57 -6.97
N ALA A 49 3.26 -12.28 -6.11
CA ALA A 49 2.38 -11.12 -6.29
C ALA A 49 3.15 -9.80 -6.20
N GLU A 50 4.03 -9.66 -5.21
CA GLU A 50 4.92 -8.49 -5.07
C GLU A 50 5.89 -8.35 -6.25
N PHE A 51 6.47 -9.45 -6.75
CA PHE A 51 7.35 -9.41 -7.92
C PHE A 51 6.63 -8.87 -9.17
N CYS A 52 5.36 -9.28 -9.36
CA CYS A 52 4.56 -8.75 -10.46
C CYS A 52 4.29 -7.26 -10.26
N ARG A 53 3.89 -6.84 -9.05
CA ARG A 53 3.61 -5.43 -8.71
C ARG A 53 4.82 -4.53 -8.89
N SER A 54 6.01 -5.00 -8.53
CA SER A 54 7.27 -4.26 -8.69
C SER A 54 7.61 -3.93 -10.16
N ARG A 55 7.00 -4.63 -11.11
CA ARG A 55 7.17 -4.43 -12.57
C ARG A 55 5.97 -3.72 -13.21
N GLY A 56 5.06 -3.18 -12.40
CA GLY A 56 3.80 -2.61 -12.89
C GLY A 56 2.86 -3.67 -13.48
N MET A 57 3.04 -4.94 -13.10
CA MET A 57 2.19 -6.05 -13.50
C MET A 57 1.41 -6.56 -12.28
N PHE A 58 0.47 -7.47 -12.49
CA PHE A 58 -0.20 -8.19 -11.40
C PHE A 58 -0.03 -9.68 -11.57
N LEU A 59 -0.20 -10.44 -10.50
CA LEU A 59 -0.20 -11.89 -10.61
C LEU A 59 -1.43 -12.34 -11.43
N LEU A 60 -1.28 -13.41 -12.20
CA LEU A 60 -2.23 -13.82 -13.24
C LEU A 60 -3.66 -14.00 -12.71
N SER A 61 -4.62 -13.29 -13.30
CA SER A 61 -6.05 -13.58 -13.19
C SER A 61 -6.60 -14.16 -14.50
N VAL A 62 -7.54 -15.11 -14.38
CA VAL A 62 -8.16 -15.78 -15.54
C VAL A 62 -9.68 -15.69 -15.40
N ARG A 63 -10.32 -14.87 -16.24
CA ARG A 63 -11.73 -14.50 -16.03
C ARG A 63 -12.71 -15.36 -16.82
N ASN A 64 -12.21 -16.20 -17.73
CA ASN A 64 -13.03 -17.10 -18.53
C ASN A 64 -12.19 -18.20 -19.21
N ALA A 65 -12.87 -19.19 -19.78
CA ALA A 65 -12.25 -20.32 -20.48
C ALA A 65 -11.45 -19.93 -21.74
N GLU A 66 -11.67 -18.75 -22.30
CA GLU A 66 -10.89 -18.26 -23.43
C GLU A 66 -9.54 -17.72 -22.97
N GLU A 67 -9.51 -16.88 -21.94
CA GLU A 67 -8.28 -16.39 -21.29
C GLU A 67 -7.44 -17.56 -20.75
N GLN A 68 -8.07 -18.60 -20.18
CA GLN A 68 -7.34 -19.79 -19.72
C GLN A 68 -6.65 -20.51 -20.88
N ARG A 69 -7.32 -20.67 -22.02
CA ARG A 69 -6.74 -21.31 -23.22
C ARG A 69 -5.57 -20.51 -23.76
N ASP A 70 -5.66 -19.18 -23.77
CA ASP A 70 -4.58 -18.31 -24.24
C ASP A 70 -3.35 -18.42 -23.33
N VAL A 71 -3.53 -18.39 -22.00
CA VAL A 71 -2.45 -18.60 -21.02
C VAL A 71 -1.79 -19.97 -21.18
N ILE A 72 -2.57 -21.04 -21.33
CA ILE A 72 -2.03 -22.39 -21.55
C ILE A 72 -1.29 -22.47 -22.89
N GLY A 73 -1.80 -21.81 -23.93
CA GLY A 73 -1.15 -21.71 -25.24
C GLY A 73 0.23 -21.05 -25.15
N TYR A 74 0.34 -19.96 -24.40
CA TYR A 74 1.61 -19.29 -24.11
C TYR A 74 2.56 -20.18 -23.32
N LEU A 75 2.12 -20.75 -22.20
CA LEU A 75 2.96 -21.64 -21.39
C LEU A 75 3.49 -22.82 -22.22
N ASN A 76 2.68 -23.33 -23.16
CA ASN A 76 3.11 -24.35 -24.11
C ASN A 76 4.16 -23.88 -25.12
N SER A 77 4.07 -22.64 -25.60
CA SER A 77 5.03 -22.08 -26.54
C SER A 77 6.40 -21.84 -25.91
N THR A 78 6.47 -21.59 -24.59
CA THR A 78 7.74 -21.45 -23.85
C THR A 78 8.59 -22.73 -23.82
N GLY A 79 8.01 -23.90 -24.13
CA GLY A 79 8.68 -25.20 -24.08
C GLY A 79 8.83 -25.81 -22.68
N TYR A 80 8.48 -25.07 -21.61
CA TYR A 80 8.52 -25.57 -20.23
C TYR A 80 7.56 -26.73 -19.98
N THR A 81 6.41 -26.71 -20.66
CA THR A 81 5.41 -27.78 -20.58
C THR A 81 5.89 -29.11 -21.19
N LYS A 82 6.96 -29.12 -21.98
CA LYS A 82 7.50 -30.35 -22.58
C LYS A 82 8.61 -30.98 -21.75
N THR A 83 9.22 -30.21 -20.85
CA THR A 83 10.45 -30.60 -20.12
C THR A 83 10.19 -30.98 -18.66
N HIS A 84 9.02 -30.65 -18.10
CA HIS A 84 8.68 -30.88 -16.69
C HIS A 84 7.34 -31.62 -16.54
N ASN A 85 7.33 -32.69 -15.73
CA ASN A 85 6.16 -33.55 -15.52
C ASN A 85 4.99 -32.84 -14.82
N ILE A 86 5.26 -31.85 -13.95
CA ILE A 86 4.24 -31.05 -13.26
C ILE A 86 4.75 -29.61 -13.19
N LEU A 87 4.01 -28.69 -13.80
CA LEU A 87 4.23 -27.24 -13.72
C LEU A 87 3.09 -26.64 -12.90
N LEU A 88 3.41 -25.89 -11.84
CA LEU A 88 2.44 -25.18 -11.01
C LEU A 88 2.71 -23.69 -11.14
N VAL A 89 1.73 -22.90 -11.56
CA VAL A 89 1.87 -21.46 -11.77
C VAL A 89 0.95 -20.72 -10.82
N TRP A 90 1.49 -19.88 -9.93
CA TRP A 90 0.66 -19.05 -9.06
C TRP A 90 -0.30 -18.16 -9.85
N MET A 91 -1.56 -18.17 -9.41
CA MET A 91 -2.63 -17.30 -9.88
C MET A 91 -3.12 -16.38 -8.75
N SER A 92 -3.74 -15.25 -9.09
CA SER A 92 -4.03 -14.22 -8.10
C SER A 92 -5.25 -14.55 -7.25
N ALA A 93 -5.98 -15.63 -7.54
CA ALA A 93 -7.11 -16.03 -6.70
C ALA A 93 -6.60 -16.56 -5.36
N ASN A 94 -7.30 -16.16 -4.32
CA ASN A 94 -7.08 -16.58 -2.94
C ASN A 94 -8.37 -16.35 -2.15
N ASP A 95 -8.57 -17.11 -1.09
CA ASP A 95 -9.68 -17.00 -0.14
C ASP A 95 -9.18 -16.65 1.27
N LEU A 96 -7.99 -16.03 1.36
CA LEU A 96 -7.35 -15.55 2.60
C LEU A 96 -8.23 -14.61 3.44
N GLY A 97 -9.24 -13.98 2.83
CA GLY A 97 -10.19 -13.08 3.51
C GLY A 97 -11.40 -13.81 4.10
N GLU A 98 -11.82 -14.90 3.48
CA GLU A 98 -12.96 -15.73 3.89
C GLU A 98 -12.87 -17.10 3.21
N GLU A 99 -12.64 -18.14 4.01
CA GLU A 99 -12.51 -19.52 3.56
C GLU A 99 -13.66 -19.96 2.62
N GLY A 100 -13.30 -20.45 1.44
CA GLY A 100 -14.25 -20.89 0.41
C GLY A 100 -14.74 -19.80 -0.55
N GLU A 101 -14.44 -18.53 -0.28
CA GLU A 101 -14.81 -17.39 -1.12
C GLU A 101 -13.55 -16.79 -1.78
N PHE A 102 -13.33 -17.12 -3.05
CA PHE A 102 -12.11 -16.74 -3.77
C PHE A 102 -12.24 -15.34 -4.39
N TYR A 103 -11.18 -14.54 -4.22
CA TYR A 103 -11.02 -13.21 -4.80
C TYR A 103 -9.68 -13.08 -5.54
N TRP A 104 -9.67 -12.36 -6.65
CA TRP A 104 -8.45 -12.03 -7.36
C TRP A 104 -7.66 -10.94 -6.63
N ALA A 105 -6.50 -11.24 -6.04
CA ALA A 105 -5.61 -10.23 -5.43
C ALA A 105 -5.07 -9.18 -6.41
N SER A 106 -5.25 -9.41 -7.72
CA SER A 106 -4.90 -8.47 -8.78
C SER A 106 -5.98 -7.42 -9.08
N THR A 107 -7.24 -7.70 -8.76
CA THR A 107 -8.38 -6.82 -9.11
C THR A 107 -9.34 -6.56 -7.95
N GLY A 108 -9.24 -7.33 -6.86
CA GLY A 108 -10.20 -7.33 -5.75
C GLY A 108 -11.56 -7.97 -6.10
N GLU A 109 -11.75 -8.47 -7.32
CA GLU A 109 -13.02 -9.04 -7.78
C GLU A 109 -13.22 -10.48 -7.30
N HIS A 110 -14.47 -10.84 -7.00
CA HIS A 110 -14.88 -12.21 -6.72
C HIS A 110 -14.65 -13.11 -7.95
N VAL A 111 -14.16 -14.33 -7.73
CA VAL A 111 -13.83 -15.27 -8.80
C VAL A 111 -15.09 -15.95 -9.33
N ASN A 112 -15.57 -15.46 -10.48
CA ASN A 112 -16.78 -15.99 -11.12
C ASN A 112 -16.52 -17.13 -12.11
N TYR A 113 -15.25 -17.34 -12.48
CA TYR A 113 -14.82 -18.43 -13.35
C TYR A 113 -13.88 -19.33 -12.56
N LEU A 114 -14.39 -20.48 -12.14
CA LEU A 114 -13.63 -21.50 -11.45
C LEU A 114 -13.50 -22.72 -12.35
N ASN A 115 -12.28 -23.20 -12.52
CA ASN A 115 -11.99 -24.41 -13.29
C ASN A 115 -11.11 -25.34 -12.45
N TRP A 116 -11.59 -25.62 -11.24
CA TRP A 116 -10.91 -26.46 -10.28
C TRP A 116 -10.63 -27.85 -10.84
N ARG A 117 -9.47 -28.39 -10.47
CA ARG A 117 -9.17 -29.79 -10.72
C ARG A 117 -10.15 -30.65 -9.90
N THR A 118 -10.40 -31.88 -10.36
CA THR A 118 -11.13 -32.87 -9.55
C THR A 118 -10.50 -32.94 -8.16
N THR A 119 -11.35 -32.86 -7.13
CA THR A 119 -11.04 -32.75 -5.69
C THR A 119 -10.65 -31.38 -5.16
N GLU A 120 -10.50 -30.34 -5.99
CA GLU A 120 -10.25 -28.96 -5.52
C GLU A 120 -11.53 -28.08 -5.55
N PRO A 121 -11.61 -27.03 -4.70
CA PRO A 121 -10.70 -26.70 -3.60
C PRO A 121 -11.00 -27.63 -2.40
N ASN A 122 -9.97 -28.27 -1.86
CA ASN A 122 -10.12 -29.24 -0.75
C ASN A 122 -9.80 -28.64 0.64
N ASN A 123 -9.32 -27.39 0.67
CA ASN A 123 -8.77 -26.72 1.84
C ASN A 123 -7.81 -27.61 2.66
N GLN A 124 -6.87 -28.26 1.98
CA GLN A 124 -5.96 -29.20 2.63
C GLN A 124 -5.04 -28.46 3.61
N MET A 125 -5.08 -28.88 4.87
CA MET A 125 -4.15 -28.38 5.88
C MET A 125 -2.80 -29.08 5.71
N ASP A 126 -1.97 -28.52 4.83
CA ASP A 126 -0.57 -28.93 4.66
C ASP A 126 0.30 -28.34 5.79
N SER A 127 1.34 -27.54 5.47
CA SER A 127 2.17 -26.86 6.49
C SER A 127 1.52 -25.60 7.07
N ASP A 128 0.38 -25.18 6.53
CA ASP A 128 -0.39 -24.03 6.97
C ASP A 128 -1.62 -24.51 7.77
N PRO A 129 -1.75 -24.16 9.07
CA PRO A 129 -2.91 -24.56 9.87
C PRO A 129 -4.21 -23.88 9.45
N THR A 130 -4.15 -22.86 8.58
CA THR A 130 -5.30 -22.19 7.99
C THR A 130 -5.75 -22.79 6.66
N GLY A 131 -5.03 -23.82 6.17
CA GLY A 131 -5.38 -24.55 4.95
C GLY A 131 -4.86 -23.93 3.63
N GLU A 132 -5.30 -24.47 2.49
CA GLU A 132 -4.81 -24.09 1.16
C GLU A 132 -5.55 -22.87 0.61
N ASN A 133 -4.98 -21.68 0.82
CA ASN A 133 -5.68 -20.43 0.54
C ASN A 133 -5.30 -19.74 -0.79
N CYS A 134 -4.44 -20.34 -1.62
CA CYS A 134 -3.80 -19.66 -2.77
C CYS A 134 -3.87 -20.52 -4.04
N GLU A 135 -4.45 -20.01 -5.13
CA GLU A 135 -4.69 -20.79 -6.36
C GLU A 135 -3.43 -20.98 -7.22
N GLN A 136 -3.27 -22.18 -7.80
CA GLN A 136 -2.27 -22.49 -8.82
C GLN A 136 -2.90 -23.03 -10.11
N LEU A 137 -2.45 -22.51 -11.25
CA LEU A 137 -2.71 -23.09 -12.57
C LEU A 137 -1.79 -24.29 -12.81
N VAL A 138 -2.37 -25.39 -13.30
CA VAL A 138 -1.63 -26.60 -13.68
C VAL A 138 -1.78 -26.86 -15.18
N PRO A 139 -0.92 -26.28 -16.05
CA PRO A 139 -1.07 -26.37 -17.51
C PRO A 139 -0.81 -27.77 -18.10
N ASN A 140 -0.18 -28.67 -17.34
CA ASN A 140 0.44 -29.90 -17.85
C ASN A 140 -0.21 -31.21 -17.41
N HIS A 141 -1.45 -31.16 -16.94
CA HIS A 141 -2.11 -32.40 -16.53
C HIS A 141 -2.62 -33.17 -17.75
N THR A 142 -1.95 -34.27 -18.11
CA THR A 142 -2.48 -35.23 -19.09
C THR A 142 -3.70 -35.92 -18.51
N SER A 143 -4.89 -35.56 -18.96
CA SER A 143 -6.06 -36.44 -18.94
C SER A 143 -6.41 -36.89 -20.36
N ALA A 144 -5.48 -37.62 -20.99
CA ALA A 144 -5.94 -38.78 -21.76
C ALA A 144 -6.49 -39.78 -20.71
N MET A 145 -7.74 -40.22 -20.67
CA MET A 145 -8.92 -40.06 -21.53
C MET A 145 -10.15 -40.09 -20.57
N THR A 146 -11.25 -39.38 -20.80
CA THR A 146 -12.35 -39.89 -21.64
C THR A 146 -13.25 -38.76 -22.16
N LYS A 147 -13.21 -38.59 -23.48
CA LYS A 147 -14.33 -38.31 -24.41
C LYS A 147 -15.51 -37.45 -23.90
N LEU A 148 -15.73 -36.31 -24.57
CA LEU A 148 -16.75 -36.25 -25.62
C LEU A 148 -16.43 -35.13 -26.64
N GLN A 149 -16.39 -35.51 -27.91
CA GLN A 149 -16.43 -34.63 -29.08
C GLN A 149 -17.83 -34.00 -29.21
N THR A 150 -17.93 -32.82 -29.86
CA THR A 150 -18.93 -32.37 -30.89
C THR A 150 -18.90 -30.82 -30.96
N VAL A 151 -18.16 -30.15 -31.86
CA VAL A 151 -18.52 -29.59 -33.20
C VAL A 151 -19.20 -28.18 -33.19
N PHE A 152 -18.54 -27.22 -33.89
CA PHE A 152 -18.97 -25.95 -34.53
C PHE A 152 -19.53 -24.79 -33.65
N LEU A 153 -19.28 -23.50 -33.92
CA LEU A 153 -19.48 -22.77 -35.19
C LEU A 153 -18.59 -21.51 -35.34
N LEU A 154 -18.25 -21.19 -36.59
CA LEU A 154 -17.66 -19.94 -37.09
C LEU A 154 -18.62 -18.73 -36.93
N PHE A 155 -18.08 -17.56 -36.62
CA PHE A 155 -18.53 -16.31 -37.25
C PHE A 155 -17.35 -15.36 -37.48
N VAL A 156 -17.21 -14.95 -38.74
CA VAL A 156 -16.27 -13.97 -39.29
C VAL A 156 -16.91 -12.59 -39.19
N LEU A 157 -16.16 -11.53 -38.85
CA LEU A 157 -16.35 -10.21 -39.44
C LEU A 157 -15.11 -9.31 -39.29
N THR A 158 -14.38 -9.24 -40.41
CA THR A 158 -13.71 -8.09 -41.04
C THR A 158 -12.98 -7.06 -40.18
N VAL A 159 -11.67 -7.03 -40.44
CA VAL A 159 -10.75 -5.89 -40.32
C VAL A 159 -11.28 -4.68 -41.09
N LEU A 160 -11.30 -3.51 -40.44
CA LEU A 160 -11.19 -2.22 -41.12
C LEU A 160 -9.93 -1.54 -40.57
N ASP A 161 -8.90 -1.50 -41.42
CA ASP A 161 -7.80 -0.56 -41.27
C ASP A 161 -8.35 0.86 -41.44
N LEU A 162 -8.09 1.74 -40.47
CA LEU A 162 -8.06 3.17 -40.72
C LEU A 162 -6.66 3.68 -40.43
N SER A 163 -5.95 3.96 -41.52
CA SER A 163 -4.74 4.76 -41.56
C SER A 163 -4.99 6.14 -40.97
N ALA A 164 -4.10 6.60 -40.09
CA ALA A 164 -3.85 8.03 -39.89
C ALA A 164 -2.35 8.27 -39.84
N GLN A 165 -1.87 8.94 -40.88
CA GLN A 165 -0.57 9.55 -41.01
C GLN A 165 -0.75 11.00 -40.50
N GLY A 166 0.05 11.45 -39.54
CA GLY A 166 -0.08 12.80 -38.99
C GLY A 166 0.83 13.08 -37.80
N ASP A 167 1.41 14.27 -37.84
CA ASP A 167 2.60 14.78 -37.13
C ASP A 167 2.50 15.00 -35.61
N GLU A 168 3.71 15.13 -35.03
CA GLU A 168 4.17 15.87 -33.85
C GLU A 168 3.30 15.95 -32.58
N ASN A 169 3.87 15.35 -31.51
CA ASN A 169 3.63 15.62 -30.09
C ASN A 169 2.18 15.60 -29.60
N THR A 170 1.75 14.47 -29.03
CA THR A 170 0.78 14.51 -27.92
C THR A 170 1.00 13.35 -26.95
N PHE A 171 1.17 13.72 -25.69
CA PHE A 171 1.44 12.87 -24.53
C PHE A 171 0.38 11.77 -24.36
N GLY A 172 0.81 10.51 -24.18
CA GLY A 172 -0.06 9.42 -23.75
C GLY A 172 -0.22 9.42 -22.23
N ILE A 173 -1.43 9.70 -21.74
CA ILE A 173 -1.79 9.67 -20.31
C ILE A 173 -1.66 8.23 -19.80
N PHE A 174 -0.88 8.04 -18.71
CA PHE A 174 -0.67 6.75 -18.07
C PHE A 174 -1.25 6.69 -16.65
N ARG A 175 -1.92 5.56 -16.38
CA ARG A 175 -2.50 5.04 -15.11
C ARG A 175 -3.99 5.35 -14.90
N GLN A 176 -4.82 4.30 -14.80
CA GLN A 176 -6.06 4.38 -14.03
C GLN A 176 -5.70 4.06 -12.57
N LYS A 177 -5.98 5.00 -11.67
CA LYS A 177 -5.82 4.80 -10.22
C LYS A 177 -6.96 3.89 -9.75
N GLU A 178 -6.69 3.02 -8.78
CA GLU A 178 -7.73 2.31 -8.04
C GLU A 178 -8.13 3.13 -6.82
N TYR A 179 -9.44 3.17 -6.55
CA TYR A 179 -10.01 3.97 -5.47
C TYR A 179 -10.74 3.06 -4.48
N TYR A 180 -10.61 3.38 -3.20
CA TYR A 180 -11.36 2.77 -2.13
C TYR A 180 -12.08 3.86 -1.33
N PHE A 181 -13.40 3.73 -1.22
CA PHE A 181 -14.24 4.58 -0.39
C PHE A 181 -15.02 3.72 0.61
N SER A 182 -14.96 4.12 1.89
CA SER A 182 -15.74 3.48 2.96
C SER A 182 -16.66 4.51 3.61
N ASN A 183 -17.93 4.15 3.74
CA ASN A 183 -18.93 4.90 4.50
C ASN A 183 -19.37 4.19 5.80
N SER A 184 -18.77 3.03 6.11
CA SER A 184 -19.17 2.19 7.25
C SER A 184 -18.63 2.67 8.60
N PHE A 185 -17.58 3.49 8.60
CA PHE A 185 -16.95 4.04 9.80
C PHE A 185 -16.33 5.41 9.48
N LYS A 186 -16.05 6.17 10.52
CA LYS A 186 -15.38 7.49 10.43
C LYS A 186 -14.05 7.41 11.15
N LEU A 187 -13.05 8.07 10.57
CA LEU A 187 -11.71 8.21 11.13
C LEU A 187 -11.37 9.70 11.17
N ASN A 188 -10.46 10.10 12.06
CA ASN A 188 -9.76 11.36 11.88
C ASN A 188 -8.76 11.24 10.71
N TRP A 189 -8.18 12.35 10.30
CA TRP A 189 -7.31 12.39 9.11
C TRP A 189 -6.08 11.46 9.25
N PHE A 190 -5.40 11.46 10.40
CA PHE A 190 -4.23 10.60 10.64
C PHE A 190 -4.57 9.11 10.60
N LYS A 191 -5.65 8.70 11.27
CA LYS A 191 -6.15 7.32 11.18
C LYS A 191 -6.56 6.95 9.76
N ALA A 192 -7.08 7.89 8.96
CA ALA A 192 -7.38 7.62 7.56
C ALA A 192 -6.10 7.37 6.73
N VAL A 193 -5.03 8.15 6.99
CA VAL A 193 -3.71 7.92 6.39
C VAL A 193 -3.18 6.52 6.74
N GLU A 194 -3.17 6.17 8.03
CA GLU A 194 -2.71 4.87 8.55
C GLU A 194 -3.57 3.72 8.05
N TYR A 195 -4.88 3.88 8.02
CA TYR A 195 -5.79 2.87 7.50
C TYR A 195 -5.54 2.59 6.03
N CYS A 196 -5.39 3.63 5.20
CA CYS A 196 -5.00 3.45 3.80
C CYS A 196 -3.63 2.75 3.68
N ARG A 197 -2.64 3.11 4.52
CA ARG A 197 -1.32 2.44 4.53
C ARG A 197 -1.41 0.96 4.81
N SER A 198 -2.17 0.58 5.83
CA SER A 198 -2.32 -0.82 6.26
C SER A 198 -2.88 -1.72 5.14
N ARG A 199 -3.48 -1.12 4.11
CA ARG A 199 -4.05 -1.80 2.93
C ARG A 199 -3.16 -1.68 1.69
N GLY A 200 -1.93 -1.18 1.82
CA GLY A 200 -1.03 -0.91 0.69
C GLY A 200 -1.49 0.25 -0.19
N MET A 201 -2.40 1.11 0.29
CA MET A 201 -2.98 2.23 -0.46
C MET A 201 -2.46 3.57 0.05
N PHE A 202 -2.73 4.62 -0.72
CA PHE A 202 -2.50 6.00 -0.30
C PHE A 202 -3.82 6.72 -0.06
N LEU A 203 -3.87 7.58 0.97
CA LEU A 203 -4.96 8.53 1.10
C LEU A 203 -4.99 9.39 -0.18
N LEU A 204 -6.20 9.70 -0.67
CA LEU A 204 -6.43 10.18 -2.02
C LEU A 204 -5.75 11.53 -2.31
N SER A 205 -5.00 11.64 -3.41
CA SER A 205 -4.55 12.90 -3.99
C SER A 205 -5.30 13.21 -5.28
N ILE A 206 -5.69 14.47 -5.48
CA ILE A 206 -6.37 14.94 -6.70
C ILE A 206 -5.54 16.09 -7.29
N ARG A 207 -4.67 15.79 -8.25
CA ARG A 207 -3.63 16.72 -8.70
C ARG A 207 -4.01 17.54 -9.94
N ASN A 208 -5.11 17.21 -10.59
CA ASN A 208 -5.62 17.89 -11.77
C ASN A 208 -7.11 17.57 -12.00
N ALA A 209 -7.70 18.22 -13.00
CA ALA A 209 -9.11 18.04 -13.33
C ALA A 209 -9.43 16.62 -13.82
N GLU A 210 -8.49 15.98 -14.52
CA GLU A 210 -8.66 14.61 -15.01
C GLU A 210 -8.78 13.61 -13.85
N GLU A 211 -7.90 13.72 -12.85
CA GLU A 211 -7.96 12.91 -11.62
C GLU A 211 -9.24 13.19 -10.82
N ARG A 212 -9.72 14.43 -10.82
CA ARG A 212 -10.99 14.81 -10.17
C ARG A 212 -12.17 14.11 -10.84
N GLU A 213 -12.28 14.18 -12.16
CA GLU A 213 -13.38 13.53 -12.89
C GLU A 213 -13.38 12.01 -12.68
N ALA A 214 -12.20 11.38 -12.64
CA ALA A 214 -12.09 9.95 -12.32
C ALA A 214 -12.61 9.62 -10.90
N VAL A 215 -12.32 10.47 -9.91
CA VAL A 215 -12.86 10.31 -8.54
C VAL A 215 -14.37 10.49 -8.52
N ILE A 216 -14.90 11.46 -9.26
CA ILE A 216 -16.34 11.70 -9.37
C ILE A 216 -17.06 10.50 -9.99
N GLU A 217 -16.52 9.96 -11.09
CA GLU A 217 -17.05 8.77 -11.74
C GLU A 217 -17.06 7.58 -10.78
N TYR A 218 -15.95 7.35 -10.08
CA TYR A 218 -15.85 6.31 -9.05
C TYR A 218 -16.90 6.50 -7.94
N LEU A 219 -16.99 7.69 -7.33
CA LEU A 219 -17.94 7.96 -6.25
C LEU A 219 -19.40 7.78 -6.71
N ASN A 220 -19.73 8.18 -7.93
CA ASN A 220 -21.05 7.95 -8.52
C ASN A 220 -21.34 6.44 -8.71
N SER A 221 -20.33 5.65 -9.09
CA SER A 221 -20.46 4.20 -9.25
C SER A 221 -20.79 3.48 -7.94
N THR A 222 -20.32 4.00 -6.80
CA THR A 222 -20.65 3.46 -5.47
C THR A 222 -22.13 3.62 -5.09
N GLY A 223 -22.86 4.50 -5.80
CA GLY A 223 -24.25 4.84 -5.48
C GLY A 223 -24.43 5.70 -4.22
N TYR A 224 -23.34 6.12 -3.56
CA TYR A 224 -23.40 6.94 -2.34
C TYR A 224 -24.17 8.24 -2.57
N THR A 225 -23.82 8.97 -3.63
CA THR A 225 -24.41 10.28 -3.99
C THR A 225 -25.85 10.19 -4.47
N LYS A 226 -26.36 8.99 -4.78
CA LYS A 226 -27.78 8.74 -5.10
C LYS A 226 -28.66 8.70 -3.85
N THR A 227 -28.08 8.30 -2.71
CA THR A 227 -28.80 8.11 -1.44
C THR A 227 -28.49 9.20 -0.42
N HIS A 228 -27.35 9.88 -0.57
CA HIS A 228 -26.88 10.92 0.33
C HIS A 228 -26.73 12.25 -0.43
N LYS A 229 -27.28 13.32 0.15
CA LYS A 229 -27.19 14.67 -0.40
C LYS A 229 -25.84 15.35 -0.11
N THR A 230 -25.06 14.80 0.80
CA THR A 230 -23.75 15.34 1.21
C THR A 230 -22.70 14.25 1.35
N LEU A 231 -21.45 14.59 1.02
CA LEU A 231 -20.26 13.77 1.25
C LEU A 231 -19.17 14.66 1.84
N TYR A 232 -18.45 14.13 2.84
CA TYR A 232 -17.20 14.68 3.34
C TYR A 232 -16.22 13.51 3.45
N ALA A 233 -15.22 13.47 2.58
CA ALA A 233 -14.22 12.39 2.56
C ALA A 233 -12.83 12.99 2.71
N TRP A 234 -12.05 12.50 3.68
CA TRP A 234 -10.65 12.92 3.81
C TRP A 234 -9.85 12.65 2.54
N ILE A 235 -9.07 13.64 2.12
CA ILE A 235 -8.05 13.53 1.07
C ILE A 235 -6.69 13.86 1.67
N SER A 236 -5.60 13.53 0.97
CA SER A 236 -4.27 13.62 1.54
C SER A 236 -3.68 15.03 1.54
N ALA A 237 -4.43 16.06 1.15
CA ALA A 237 -3.95 17.44 1.25
C ALA A 237 -4.01 17.89 2.71
N ASN A 238 -2.96 18.61 3.12
CA ASN A 238 -2.77 19.13 4.47
C ASN A 238 -1.70 20.23 4.45
N ASP A 239 -1.68 21.12 5.43
CA ASP A 239 -0.65 22.14 5.64
C ASP A 239 -0.07 22.07 7.07
N LEU A 240 -0.17 20.89 7.70
CA LEU A 240 0.41 20.58 9.03
C LEU A 240 1.90 20.93 9.15
N GLY A 241 2.63 20.92 8.03
CA GLY A 241 4.04 21.31 7.99
C GLY A 241 4.28 22.82 8.06
N GLU A 242 3.39 23.61 7.46
CA GLU A 242 3.45 25.07 7.38
C GLU A 242 2.09 25.63 6.98
N GLU A 243 1.46 26.33 7.91
CA GLU A 243 0.17 27.02 7.72
C GLU A 243 0.10 27.77 6.38
N GLY A 244 -0.94 27.49 5.61
CA GLY A 244 -1.18 28.07 4.28
C GLY A 244 -0.44 27.40 3.12
N GLU A 245 0.49 26.48 3.39
CA GLU A 245 1.24 25.74 2.38
C GLU A 245 0.81 24.27 2.31
N PHE A 246 -0.22 24.01 1.51
CA PHE A 246 -0.79 22.67 1.37
C PHE A 246 0.08 21.73 0.53
N HIS A 247 0.29 20.52 1.04
CA HIS A 247 1.03 19.43 0.41
C HIS A 247 0.24 18.11 0.47
N TRP A 248 0.47 17.24 -0.52
CA TRP A 248 -0.13 15.90 -0.53
C TRP A 248 0.69 14.95 0.33
N ALA A 249 0.19 14.51 1.48
CA ALA A 249 0.86 13.49 2.32
C ALA A 249 1.17 12.17 1.58
N SER A 250 0.45 11.88 0.50
CA SER A 250 0.70 10.71 -0.35
C SER A 250 1.94 10.83 -1.24
N THR A 251 2.32 12.03 -1.69
CA THR A 251 3.42 12.25 -2.66
C THR A 251 4.49 13.22 -2.17
N GLY A 252 4.20 14.03 -1.15
CA GLY A 252 5.01 15.16 -0.69
C GLY A 252 4.96 16.38 -1.62
N GLU A 253 4.25 16.30 -2.74
CA GLU A 253 4.15 17.39 -3.71
C GLU A 253 3.22 18.50 -3.19
N ARG A 254 3.57 19.76 -3.48
CA ARG A 254 2.72 20.93 -3.19
C ARG A 254 1.40 20.85 -3.95
N VAL A 255 0.31 21.24 -3.30
CA VAL A 255 -1.02 21.35 -3.92
C VAL A 255 -1.04 22.57 -4.84
N ASN A 256 -1.08 22.32 -6.16
CA ASN A 256 -1.13 23.37 -7.18
C ASN A 256 -2.44 23.36 -7.99
N TYR A 257 -3.36 22.45 -7.69
CA TYR A 257 -4.67 22.36 -8.34
C TYR A 257 -5.72 23.10 -7.50
N PRO A 258 -6.21 24.27 -7.95
CA PRO A 258 -7.07 25.15 -7.16
C PRO A 258 -8.54 24.71 -7.26
N ASN A 259 -8.91 23.64 -6.57
CA ASN A 259 -10.28 23.11 -6.51
C ASN A 259 -10.95 23.36 -5.15
N TRP A 260 -10.51 24.41 -4.44
CA TRP A 260 -11.09 24.84 -3.18
C TRP A 260 -12.52 25.34 -3.35
N SER A 261 -13.37 25.09 -2.35
CA SER A 261 -14.70 25.69 -2.30
C SER A 261 -14.60 27.21 -2.10
N GLU A 262 -15.71 27.90 -2.32
CA GLU A 262 -15.76 29.34 -2.11
C GLU A 262 -15.30 29.68 -0.68
N THR A 263 -14.42 30.68 -0.57
CA THR A 263 -13.76 31.12 0.67
C THR A 263 -12.72 30.18 1.31
N GLU A 264 -12.46 29.01 0.73
CA GLU A 264 -11.43 28.08 1.24
C GLU A 264 -10.09 28.16 0.51
N PRO A 265 -8.98 27.74 1.14
CA PRO A 265 -8.88 27.39 2.57
C PRO A 265 -8.93 28.64 3.46
N ASN A 266 -9.65 28.57 4.58
CA ASN A 266 -9.90 29.72 5.46
C ASN A 266 -9.21 29.63 6.83
N ASP A 267 -8.65 28.46 7.18
CA ASP A 267 -8.03 28.19 8.48
C ASP A 267 -8.96 28.58 9.65
N TYR A 268 -10.18 28.02 9.65
CA TYR A 268 -11.16 28.35 10.68
C TYR A 268 -10.68 27.91 12.07
N LYS A 269 -10.32 28.87 12.93
CA LYS A 269 -9.94 28.56 14.31
C LYS A 269 -11.16 28.09 15.13
N ILE A 270 -11.13 26.83 15.56
CA ILE A 270 -12.13 26.23 16.45
C ILE A 270 -11.93 26.69 17.89
N ASP A 271 -10.67 26.79 18.31
CA ASP A 271 -10.23 27.29 19.61
C ASP A 271 -8.83 27.90 19.48
N ASP A 272 -8.26 28.33 20.61
CA ASP A 272 -6.92 28.95 20.67
C ASP A 272 -5.80 28.03 20.11
N CYS A 273 -6.06 26.73 19.97
CA CYS A 273 -5.08 25.70 19.64
C CYS A 273 -5.36 24.93 18.35
N THR A 274 -6.55 25.10 17.76
CA THR A 274 -7.02 24.21 16.69
C THR A 274 -7.46 25.02 15.46
N GLY A 275 -6.66 24.94 14.39
CA GLY A 275 -6.99 25.43 13.05
C GLY A 275 -7.50 24.32 12.12
N GLU A 276 -7.72 24.67 10.86
CA GLU A 276 -8.15 23.73 9.83
C GLU A 276 -6.97 23.27 8.98
N ASP A 277 -6.26 22.22 9.41
CA ASP A 277 -5.01 21.83 8.73
C ASP A 277 -5.13 20.65 7.73
N CYS A 278 -6.31 20.02 7.64
CA CYS A 278 -6.52 18.75 6.92
C CYS A 278 -7.64 18.86 5.90
N THR A 279 -7.44 18.35 4.68
CA THR A 279 -8.42 18.60 3.61
C THR A 279 -9.43 17.46 3.44
N ILE A 280 -10.69 17.83 3.23
CA ILE A 280 -11.74 16.95 2.72
C ILE A 280 -12.07 17.26 1.27
N LEU A 281 -12.52 16.24 0.55
CA LEU A 281 -13.35 16.36 -0.64
C LEU A 281 -14.81 16.43 -0.20
N GLU A 282 -15.49 17.51 -0.53
CA GLU A 282 -16.89 17.72 -0.22
C GLU A 282 -17.80 17.71 -1.45
N TYR A 283 -18.99 17.15 -1.28
CA TYR A 283 -20.04 17.18 -2.29
C TYR A 283 -21.38 17.56 -1.66
N TRP A 284 -22.12 18.42 -2.35
CA TRP A 284 -23.44 18.90 -1.94
C TRP A 284 -24.42 18.89 -3.12
N ALA A 285 -25.47 18.06 -3.04
CA ALA A 285 -26.44 17.87 -4.13
C ALA A 285 -27.26 19.14 -4.46
N GLU A 286 -27.46 20.02 -3.47
CA GLU A 286 -28.32 21.22 -3.59
C GLU A 286 -27.53 22.54 -3.66
N GLY A 287 -26.19 22.49 -3.54
CA GLY A 287 -25.33 23.68 -3.46
C GLY A 287 -25.00 24.35 -4.81
N GLY A 288 -25.38 23.73 -5.94
CA GLY A 288 -24.95 24.18 -7.26
C GLY A 288 -23.50 23.83 -7.58
N ALA A 289 -22.93 24.43 -8.63
CA ALA A 289 -21.57 24.11 -9.10
C ALA A 289 -20.45 24.43 -8.09
N ASN A 290 -20.68 25.39 -7.18
CA ASN A 290 -19.67 25.88 -6.22
C ASN A 290 -19.30 24.86 -5.13
N TYR A 291 -20.09 23.80 -4.94
CA TYR A 291 -19.93 22.83 -3.84
C TYR A 291 -19.91 21.37 -4.33
N ASN A 292 -19.75 21.17 -5.63
CA ASN A 292 -19.76 19.86 -6.26
C ASN A 292 -18.32 19.34 -6.35
N TYR A 293 -17.90 18.48 -5.42
CA TYR A 293 -16.55 17.88 -5.38
C TYR A 293 -15.44 18.95 -5.30
N THR A 294 -15.52 19.79 -4.27
CA THR A 294 -14.57 20.85 -3.93
C THR A 294 -13.72 20.45 -2.72
N PHE A 295 -12.59 21.14 -2.53
CA PHE A 295 -11.71 20.97 -1.37
C PHE A 295 -12.11 21.96 -0.28
N ASN A 296 -12.06 21.50 0.96
CA ASN A 296 -12.31 22.30 2.14
C ASN A 296 -11.34 21.81 3.23
N ASP A 297 -10.56 22.71 3.80
CA ASP A 297 -9.72 22.45 4.96
C ASP A 297 -10.60 22.29 6.20
N ARG A 298 -10.22 21.37 7.07
CA ARG A 298 -10.97 21.00 8.26
C ARG A 298 -10.03 20.68 9.39
N ALA A 299 -10.47 21.05 10.59
CA ALA A 299 -9.78 20.68 11.80
C ALA A 299 -9.83 19.16 12.00
N LEU A 300 -8.76 18.65 12.60
CA LEU A 300 -8.52 17.24 12.91
C LEU A 300 -9.72 16.53 13.57
N ARG A 301 -10.45 17.23 14.44
CA ARG A 301 -11.55 16.69 15.27
C ARG A 301 -12.94 16.79 14.62
N ALA A 302 -13.07 17.37 13.43
CA ALA A 302 -14.38 17.66 12.83
C ALA A 302 -15.23 16.41 12.55
N MET A 303 -14.64 15.20 12.45
CA MET A 303 -15.37 13.95 12.21
C MET A 303 -15.66 13.10 13.47
N GLU A 304 -15.23 13.51 14.67
CA GLU A 304 -15.62 12.84 15.90
C GLU A 304 -17.05 13.24 16.31
N THR A 305 -18.05 12.57 15.75
CA THR A 305 -19.36 12.56 16.39
C THR A 305 -19.20 11.91 17.76
N LYS A 306 -19.33 12.68 18.85
CA LYS A 306 -19.42 12.19 20.24
C LYS A 306 -20.33 10.96 20.27
N ARG A 307 -19.75 9.75 20.24
CA ARG A 307 -20.52 8.54 20.51
C ARG A 307 -20.80 8.56 22.00
N LEU A 308 -22.05 8.85 22.34
CA LEU A 308 -22.65 8.43 23.60
C LEU A 308 -22.27 6.97 23.83
N ALA A 309 -21.46 6.74 24.86
CA ALA A 309 -21.08 5.42 25.31
C ALA A 309 -22.34 4.61 25.63
N HIS A 310 -22.72 3.71 24.72
CA HIS A 310 -23.63 2.62 25.04
C HIS A 310 -22.82 1.34 25.08
N LEU A 311 -22.49 0.96 26.32
CA LEU A 311 -21.96 -0.32 26.76
C LEU A 311 -22.58 -1.51 26.01
N VAL A 312 -21.76 -2.31 25.33
CA VAL A 312 -21.84 -3.78 25.38
C VAL A 312 -20.42 -4.35 25.24
N ALA A 313 -19.75 -4.60 26.36
CA ALA A 313 -18.60 -5.49 26.41
C ALA A 313 -19.13 -6.92 26.61
N VAL A 314 -18.96 -7.79 25.62
CA VAL A 314 -19.09 -9.24 25.83
C VAL A 314 -17.68 -9.80 25.99
N LEU A 315 -17.33 -10.04 27.25
CA LEU A 315 -16.18 -10.82 27.67
C LEU A 315 -16.44 -12.30 27.37
N VAL A 316 -15.55 -12.93 26.61
CA VAL A 316 -15.25 -14.35 26.82
C VAL A 316 -13.73 -14.52 26.83
N SER A 317 -13.18 -14.43 28.03
CA SER A 317 -11.88 -14.97 28.41
C SER A 317 -11.97 -16.49 28.56
N PHE A 318 -10.94 -17.23 28.12
CA PHE A 318 -10.06 -17.97 29.04
C PHE A 318 -9.06 -18.92 28.33
N LEU A 319 -7.79 -18.75 28.70
CA LEU A 319 -6.79 -19.77 29.08
C LEU A 319 -6.22 -20.73 28.02
N ALA A 320 -4.93 -20.54 27.70
CA ALA A 320 -3.91 -21.56 28.01
C ALA A 320 -2.53 -20.92 28.19
N VAL A 321 -1.95 -21.10 29.38
CA VAL A 321 -0.56 -20.80 29.74
C VAL A 321 0.21 -22.13 29.76
N GLY A 322 1.44 -22.13 29.25
CA GLY A 322 2.49 -23.15 29.51
C GLY A 322 3.58 -23.12 28.41
N LEU A 323 4.74 -22.46 28.63
CA LEU A 323 6.02 -23.02 29.15
C LEU A 323 6.54 -24.19 28.28
N ILE A 324 7.71 -24.20 27.61
CA ILE A 324 9.10 -24.13 28.12
C ILE A 324 10.15 -24.01 26.97
N SER A 325 11.23 -23.26 27.26
CA SER A 325 12.68 -23.34 26.88
C SER A 325 13.21 -23.11 25.45
N THR A 326 14.15 -22.17 25.44
CA THR A 326 15.26 -21.86 24.53
C THR A 326 16.30 -22.99 24.40
N GLN A 327 16.99 -23.13 23.24
CA GLN A 327 18.48 -23.17 23.10
C GLN A 327 18.96 -23.40 21.63
N THR A 328 19.58 -22.35 21.07
CA THR A 328 20.75 -22.21 20.13
C THR A 328 20.84 -22.83 18.72
N ASP A 329 20.95 -21.88 17.76
CA ASP A 329 22.00 -21.64 16.74
C ASP A 329 22.29 -22.64 15.62
N ILE A 330 22.25 -22.13 14.36
CA ILE A 330 23.39 -22.07 13.42
C ILE A 330 23.11 -21.00 12.33
N ASN A 331 24.12 -20.16 12.10
CA ASN A 331 24.20 -19.03 11.18
C ASN A 331 23.90 -19.32 9.69
N THR A 332 23.00 -18.51 9.12
CA THR A 332 23.22 -17.58 7.99
C THR A 332 23.93 -18.06 6.71
N PHE A 333 23.21 -18.02 5.59
CA PHE A 333 23.63 -17.30 4.37
C PHE A 333 22.38 -16.70 3.69
N GLY A 334 22.11 -15.43 4.01
CA GLY A 334 21.02 -14.64 3.44
C GLY A 334 21.48 -13.85 2.21
N ILE A 335 20.57 -13.64 1.26
CA ILE A 335 20.63 -12.48 0.38
C ILE A 335 19.72 -11.44 1.04
N PHE A 336 20.30 -10.70 1.99
CA PHE A 336 19.76 -9.43 2.47
C PHE A 336 19.84 -8.46 1.30
N ARG A 337 18.71 -7.95 0.80
CA ARG A 337 18.71 -6.77 -0.04
C ARG A 337 18.49 -5.59 0.89
N GLU A 338 19.49 -4.71 0.94
CA GLU A 338 19.59 -3.61 1.90
C GLU A 338 18.50 -2.57 1.63
N LYS A 339 17.84 -2.07 2.68
CA LYS A 339 17.05 -0.84 2.58
C LYS A 339 17.97 0.32 2.23
N SER A 340 17.52 1.19 1.32
CA SER A 340 18.23 2.42 1.00
C SER A 340 17.82 3.52 1.98
N TYR A 341 18.79 4.13 2.64
CA TYR A 341 18.57 5.22 3.60
C TYR A 341 19.08 6.56 3.08
N TYR A 342 18.35 7.62 3.39
CA TYR A 342 18.80 9.01 3.23
C TYR A 342 18.76 9.70 4.59
N PHE A 343 19.93 10.12 5.08
CA PHE A 343 20.02 10.84 6.34
C PHE A 343 20.09 12.36 6.11
N GLY A 344 19.01 13.06 6.45
CA GLY A 344 18.95 14.53 6.45
C GLY A 344 19.64 15.10 7.68
N ASN A 345 20.99 15.16 7.66
CA ASN A 345 21.81 15.56 8.81
C ASN A 345 22.43 16.97 8.70
N THR A 346 22.13 17.71 7.63
CA THR A 346 22.65 19.08 7.40
C THR A 346 21.63 20.18 7.66
N PHE A 347 20.35 19.81 7.82
CA PHE A 347 19.25 20.71 8.15
C PHE A 347 18.21 19.95 8.95
N LYS A 348 17.34 20.68 9.62
CA LYS A 348 16.27 20.13 10.44
C LYS A 348 14.92 20.50 9.83
N LEU A 349 13.92 19.67 10.11
CA LEU A 349 12.55 19.88 9.71
C LEU A 349 11.63 19.48 10.87
N ASN A 350 10.41 20.02 10.89
CA ASN A 350 9.36 19.42 11.69
C ASN A 350 8.94 18.06 11.12
N TRP A 351 8.20 17.26 11.90
CA TRP A 351 7.89 15.89 11.53
C TRP A 351 7.09 15.80 10.22
N TYR A 352 6.13 16.70 10.02
CA TYR A 352 5.29 16.76 8.81
C TYR A 352 6.13 17.08 7.57
N LYS A 353 6.94 18.14 7.64
CA LYS A 353 7.87 18.54 6.57
C LYS A 353 8.89 17.43 6.26
N ALA A 354 9.40 16.75 7.28
CA ALA A 354 10.32 15.63 7.10
C ALA A 354 9.66 14.45 6.37
N SER A 355 8.41 14.13 6.74
CA SER A 355 7.61 13.11 6.06
C SER A 355 7.43 13.44 4.57
N GLU A 356 6.98 14.66 4.26
CA GLU A 356 6.80 15.12 2.87
C GLU A 356 8.11 15.16 2.09
N HIS A 357 9.20 15.59 2.72
CA HIS A 357 10.53 15.57 2.11
C HIS A 357 10.95 14.15 1.69
N CYS A 358 10.70 13.15 2.53
CA CYS A 358 10.93 11.76 2.17
C CYS A 358 10.01 11.32 1.02
N ARG A 359 8.73 11.71 1.06
CA ARG A 359 7.74 11.37 0.02
C ARG A 359 8.10 11.91 -1.36
N THR A 360 8.62 13.14 -1.46
CA THR A 360 9.06 13.72 -2.75
C THR A 360 10.19 12.93 -3.44
N ARG A 361 10.88 12.06 -2.69
CA ARG A 361 11.94 11.17 -3.19
C ARG A 361 11.47 9.73 -3.42
N GLY A 362 10.16 9.48 -3.29
CA GLY A 362 9.60 8.13 -3.30
C GLY A 362 9.93 7.31 -2.06
N MET A 363 10.46 7.93 -1.01
CA MET A 363 10.86 7.29 0.25
C MET A 363 9.82 7.57 1.34
N PHE A 364 10.06 7.08 2.55
CA PHE A 364 9.25 7.31 3.75
C PHE A 364 10.16 7.64 4.93
N LEU A 365 9.64 8.28 5.99
CA LEU A 365 10.37 8.30 7.26
C LEU A 365 10.63 6.87 7.73
N VAL A 366 11.75 6.69 8.43
CA VAL A 366 12.21 5.36 8.81
C VAL A 366 11.30 4.67 9.83
N ALA A 367 10.92 3.42 9.55
CA ALA A 367 10.23 2.54 10.47
C ALA A 367 11.23 1.77 11.33
N ILE A 368 11.06 1.82 12.65
CA ILE A 368 11.87 1.09 13.61
C ILE A 368 10.92 0.35 14.58
N ASN A 369 10.70 -0.93 14.31
CA ASN A 369 9.80 -1.80 15.07
C ASN A 369 10.49 -3.11 15.50
N ASN A 370 11.82 -3.21 15.36
CA ASN A 370 12.65 -4.28 15.89
C ASN A 370 14.14 -3.91 15.87
N ASP A 371 14.98 -4.74 16.51
CA ASP A 371 16.43 -4.54 16.58
C ASP A 371 17.13 -4.54 15.21
N GLU A 372 16.64 -5.33 14.25
CA GLU A 372 17.24 -5.42 12.90
C GLU A 372 17.12 -4.08 12.16
N GLN A 373 15.93 -3.50 12.17
CA GLN A 373 15.66 -2.18 11.59
C GLN A 373 16.47 -1.09 12.30
N LEU A 374 16.53 -1.14 13.63
CA LEU A 374 17.32 -0.19 14.42
C LEU A 374 18.81 -0.28 14.08
N ASN A 375 19.35 -1.49 13.95
CA ASN A 375 20.76 -1.69 13.62
C ASN A 375 21.11 -1.12 12.23
N GLY A 376 20.24 -1.30 11.23
CA GLY A 376 20.44 -0.71 9.90
C GLY A 376 20.49 0.83 9.93
N VAL A 377 19.61 1.45 10.73
CA VAL A 377 19.60 2.90 10.95
C VAL A 377 20.87 3.39 11.63
N VAL A 378 21.26 2.73 12.73
CA VAL A 378 22.47 3.08 13.49
C VAL A 378 23.72 2.94 12.64
N GLU A 379 23.82 1.87 11.86
CA GLU A 379 24.95 1.68 10.93
C GLU A 379 25.06 2.84 9.94
N HIS A 380 23.94 3.32 9.39
CA HIS A 380 23.94 4.45 8.47
C HIS A 380 24.31 5.78 9.15
N ILE A 381 23.85 6.00 10.38
CA ILE A 381 24.24 7.17 11.20
C ILE A 381 25.75 7.15 11.46
N GLU A 382 26.31 6.02 11.87
CA GLU A 382 27.73 5.87 12.17
C GLU A 382 28.60 6.03 10.92
N LYS A 383 28.19 5.44 9.78
CA LYS A 383 28.87 5.61 8.49
C LYS A 383 28.93 7.06 8.04
N SER A 384 27.91 7.87 8.36
CA SER A 384 27.89 9.31 8.05
C SER A 384 28.94 10.11 8.84
N GLY A 385 29.46 9.55 9.94
CA GLY A 385 30.40 10.22 10.84
C GLY A 385 29.74 11.25 11.78
N PHE A 386 28.41 11.30 11.83
CA PHE A 386 27.67 12.27 12.64
C PHE A 386 28.08 12.27 14.12
N THR A 387 28.19 11.09 14.73
CA THR A 387 28.56 10.91 16.15
C THR A 387 30.02 11.26 16.46
N LYS A 388 30.86 11.49 15.45
CA LYS A 388 32.24 11.99 15.62
C LYS A 388 32.27 13.50 15.85
N THR A 389 31.25 14.22 15.37
CA THR A 389 31.16 15.68 15.42
C THR A 389 30.02 16.18 16.30
N HIS A 390 29.06 15.32 16.64
CA HIS A 390 27.88 15.64 17.44
C HIS A 390 27.71 14.64 18.58
N ASP A 391 27.49 15.15 19.79
CA ASP A 391 27.20 14.32 20.97
C ASP A 391 25.69 14.13 21.23
N ILE A 392 24.84 14.76 20.42
CA ILE A 392 23.37 14.77 20.54
C ILE A 392 22.72 14.54 19.17
N LEU A 393 21.77 13.62 19.10
CA LEU A 393 20.88 13.37 17.97
C LEU A 393 19.45 13.26 18.50
N HIS A 394 18.56 14.03 17.89
CA HIS A 394 17.14 13.72 17.84
C HIS A 394 16.79 13.60 16.37
N MET A 395 16.27 12.44 15.97
CA MET A 395 15.99 12.11 14.58
C MET A 395 14.57 11.60 14.42
N TRP A 396 13.77 12.26 13.61
CA TRP A 396 12.41 11.81 13.31
C TRP A 396 12.38 10.41 12.73
N THR A 397 11.45 9.60 13.27
CA THR A 397 11.04 8.29 12.75
C THR A 397 9.61 8.40 12.20
N ALA A 398 9.11 7.35 11.55
CA ALA A 398 7.71 7.28 11.13
C ALA A 398 6.71 7.06 12.27
N GLY A 399 7.17 6.78 13.49
CA GLY A 399 6.31 6.52 14.64
C GLY A 399 5.61 7.78 15.16
N ASN A 400 4.31 7.69 15.41
CA ASN A 400 3.52 8.75 16.05
C ASN A 400 2.19 8.20 16.62
N ASP A 401 1.51 8.96 17.47
CA ASP A 401 0.17 8.64 17.98
C ASP A 401 -0.88 9.73 17.65
N LEU A 402 -0.63 10.51 16.59
CA LEU A 402 -1.52 11.59 16.14
C LEU A 402 -2.95 11.11 15.82
N GLY A 403 -3.10 9.83 15.49
CA GLY A 403 -4.40 9.20 15.28
C GLY A 403 -5.17 8.93 16.58
N GLU A 404 -4.50 8.58 17.67
CA GLU A 404 -5.09 8.33 18.99
C GLU A 404 -4.00 8.29 20.06
N GLU A 405 -4.14 9.20 21.03
CA GLU A 405 -3.25 9.33 22.18
C GLU A 405 -2.90 7.98 22.83
N GLY A 406 -1.60 7.71 22.99
CA GLY A 406 -1.06 6.49 23.57
C GLY A 406 -1.12 5.25 22.66
N GLN A 407 -1.62 5.38 21.43
CA GLN A 407 -1.60 4.33 20.40
C GLN A 407 -0.64 4.71 19.27
N PHE A 408 0.63 4.34 19.43
CA PHE A 408 1.66 4.64 18.44
C PHE A 408 1.58 3.71 17.21
N PHE A 409 1.57 4.32 16.03
CA PHE A 409 1.61 3.66 14.72
C PHE A 409 2.79 4.17 13.88
N ILE A 410 3.26 3.30 12.99
CA ILE A 410 4.28 3.61 11.99
C ILE A 410 3.57 4.16 10.75
N SER A 411 3.66 5.46 10.51
CA SER A 411 2.91 6.14 9.43
C SER A 411 3.30 5.69 8.02
N SER A 412 4.44 5.02 7.84
CA SER A 412 4.88 4.48 6.55
C SER A 412 4.21 3.15 6.19
N THR A 413 3.84 2.35 7.20
CA THR A 413 3.26 1.00 7.02
C THR A 413 1.81 0.88 7.51
N GLY A 414 1.38 1.76 8.42
CA GLY A 414 0.10 1.66 9.12
C GLY A 414 0.10 0.59 10.23
N GLU A 415 1.26 0.03 10.57
CA GLU A 415 1.41 -0.98 11.62
C GLU A 415 1.53 -0.33 12.99
N ARG A 416 1.05 -1.01 14.03
CA ARG A 416 1.22 -0.57 15.41
C ARG A 416 2.69 -0.72 15.84
N LEU A 417 3.22 0.28 16.53
CA LEU A 417 4.51 0.16 17.21
C LEU A 417 4.38 -0.85 18.36
N THR A 418 5.19 -1.90 18.30
CA THR A 418 5.26 -2.96 19.33
C THR A 418 6.65 -3.05 19.98
N TYR A 419 7.61 -2.32 19.43
CA TYR A 419 8.98 -2.30 19.89
C TYR A 419 9.16 -1.33 21.07
N ASP A 420 9.31 -1.91 22.26
CA ASP A 420 9.52 -1.15 23.49
C ASP A 420 11.01 -0.77 23.64
N ARG A 421 11.33 0.46 23.27
CA ARG A 421 12.69 1.02 23.36
C ARG A 421 12.69 2.47 23.86
N TRP A 422 11.69 2.82 24.66
CA TRP A 422 11.52 4.18 25.16
C TRP A 422 12.65 4.58 26.12
N THR A 423 13.04 5.85 26.05
CA THR A 423 13.85 6.50 27.08
C THR A 423 13.10 6.39 28.42
N LYS A 424 13.83 6.35 29.53
CA LYS A 424 13.21 6.19 30.84
C LYS A 424 12.18 7.30 31.09
N ASN A 425 10.95 6.87 31.42
CA ASN A 425 9.74 7.68 31.64
C ASN A 425 9.00 8.11 30.37
N GLU A 426 9.44 7.67 29.18
CA GLU A 426 8.73 7.87 27.92
C GLU A 426 7.85 6.65 27.56
N PRO A 427 6.81 6.82 26.71
CA PRO A 427 6.28 8.10 26.27
C PRO A 427 5.50 8.80 27.38
N ASN A 428 5.67 10.12 27.52
CA ASN A 428 5.11 10.86 28.65
C ASN A 428 4.01 11.86 28.26
N ASN A 429 3.83 12.12 26.96
CA ASN A 429 2.90 13.12 26.44
C ASN A 429 3.06 14.50 27.13
N ALA A 430 4.29 15.03 27.17
CA ALA A 430 4.54 16.29 27.87
C ALA A 430 3.80 17.44 27.18
N MET A 431 3.20 18.30 27.98
CA MET A 431 2.68 19.58 27.51
C MET A 431 3.79 20.64 27.56
N HIS A 432 4.20 21.15 26.40
CA HIS A 432 5.29 22.12 26.27
C HIS A 432 4.81 23.57 26.35
N ASP A 433 3.60 23.83 25.85
CA ASP A 433 2.93 25.14 25.92
C ASP A 433 1.39 24.96 25.91
N ASN A 434 0.63 26.04 25.76
CA ASN A 434 -0.84 26.04 25.86
C ASN A 434 -1.54 25.15 24.82
N CYS A 435 -0.83 24.66 23.79
CA CYS A 435 -1.42 23.90 22.67
C CYS A 435 -0.56 22.74 22.16
N THR A 436 0.65 22.55 22.71
CA THR A 436 1.65 21.64 22.15
C THR A 436 1.91 20.45 23.06
N TYR A 437 1.63 19.26 22.53
CA TYR A 437 1.79 17.95 23.16
C TYR A 437 2.79 17.08 22.39
N GLU A 438 3.31 16.05 23.05
CA GLU A 438 4.25 15.10 22.46
C GLU A 438 3.51 13.97 21.76
N HIS A 439 3.80 13.78 20.47
CA HIS A 439 3.11 12.77 19.65
C HIS A 439 4.03 12.05 18.68
N CYS A 440 5.09 12.71 18.21
CA CYS A 440 5.95 12.20 17.14
C CYS A 440 7.23 11.60 17.72
N ILE A 441 7.60 10.40 17.25
CA ILE A 441 8.74 9.67 17.82
C ILE A 441 10.04 10.12 17.18
N VAL A 442 10.98 10.54 18.02
CA VAL A 442 12.40 10.64 17.66
C VAL A 442 13.19 9.41 18.11
N LEU A 443 14.23 9.08 17.35
CA LEU A 443 15.34 8.27 17.82
C LEU A 443 16.38 9.20 18.46
N GLU A 444 16.69 8.94 19.73
CA GLU A 444 17.60 9.75 20.53
C GLU A 444 18.97 9.11 20.72
N TYR A 445 20.02 9.89 20.51
CA TYR A 445 21.36 9.57 21.00
C TYR A 445 21.86 10.76 21.80
N PHE A 446 22.23 10.54 23.07
CA PHE A 446 22.72 11.59 23.95
C PHE A 446 23.86 11.08 24.82
N LYS A 447 25.09 11.36 24.38
CA LYS A 447 26.32 10.83 24.99
C LYS A 447 26.54 11.30 26.43
N PRO A 448 26.37 12.58 26.80
CA PRO A 448 26.46 13.03 28.20
C PRO A 448 25.63 12.23 29.20
N TRP A 449 24.45 11.75 28.80
CA TRP A 449 23.53 11.01 29.67
C TRP A 449 23.47 9.52 29.36
N SER A 450 24.38 9.01 28.53
CA SER A 450 24.44 7.60 28.12
C SER A 450 23.13 7.08 27.50
N ILE A 451 22.38 7.95 26.83
CA ILE A 451 21.20 7.57 26.05
C ILE A 451 21.69 7.10 24.68
N ASN A 452 21.33 5.88 24.29
CA ASN A 452 21.89 5.22 23.13
C ASN A 452 20.79 4.63 22.22
N TYR A 453 20.33 5.44 21.28
CA TYR A 453 19.33 5.10 20.28
C TYR A 453 18.04 4.56 20.92
N THR A 454 17.43 5.34 21.80
CA THR A 454 16.11 5.06 22.41
C THR A 454 15.04 5.98 21.83
N PHE A 455 13.78 5.67 22.08
CA PHE A 455 12.64 6.47 21.63
C PHE A 455 12.23 7.52 22.63
N ASP A 456 11.78 8.65 22.12
CA ASP A 456 11.16 9.72 22.88
C ASP A 456 10.06 10.33 22.00
N ASP A 457 8.90 10.63 22.58
CA ASP A 457 7.82 11.33 21.90
C ASP A 457 8.04 12.82 22.07
N ARG A 458 7.96 13.58 20.98
CA ARG A 458 8.25 15.01 20.97
C ARG A 458 7.14 15.76 20.27
N PRO A 459 7.05 17.09 20.47
CA PRO A 459 6.16 17.91 19.69
C PRO A 459 6.45 17.78 18.20
N CYS A 460 5.46 17.38 17.41
CA CYS A 460 5.63 17.17 15.97
C CYS A 460 6.10 18.43 15.23
N GLY A 461 5.79 19.62 15.76
CA GLY A 461 6.23 20.92 15.25
C GLY A 461 7.69 21.27 15.54
N ALA A 462 8.38 20.53 16.41
CA ALA A 462 9.79 20.79 16.73
C ALA A 462 10.71 20.47 15.54
N GLU A 463 11.82 21.17 15.40
CA GLU A 463 12.77 20.91 14.32
C GLU A 463 13.83 19.88 14.74
N ASN A 464 13.87 18.74 14.07
CA ASN A 464 14.85 17.68 14.29
C ASN A 464 15.47 17.18 12.97
N PHE A 465 16.57 16.43 13.08
CA PHE A 465 17.09 15.70 11.92
C PHE A 465 16.11 14.58 11.55
N PHE A 466 16.28 13.96 10.39
CA PHE A 466 15.35 12.92 9.95
C PHE A 466 16.07 11.91 9.06
N MET A 467 15.54 10.70 8.99
CA MET A 467 16.01 9.67 8.07
C MET A 467 14.86 9.13 7.26
N CYS A 468 15.08 9.08 5.94
CA CYS A 468 14.19 8.41 5.02
C CYS A 468 14.67 6.99 4.73
N GLU A 469 13.75 6.09 4.43
CA GLU A 469 14.01 4.74 3.95
C GLU A 469 13.15 4.40 2.72
N THR A 470 13.62 3.48 1.90
CA THR A 470 12.77 2.75 0.94
C THR A 470 12.04 1.63 1.66
N LEU A 471 10.77 1.36 1.30
CA LEU A 471 10.02 0.28 1.94
C LEU A 471 10.55 -1.10 1.49
N TYR A 472 10.88 -1.27 0.21
CA TYR A 472 11.59 -2.42 -0.39
C TYR A 472 12.21 -1.99 -1.74
N ASP A 473 13.44 -2.42 -2.06
CA ASP A 473 14.11 -2.18 -3.37
C ASP A 473 13.90 -3.32 -4.39
#